data_AF-A0A929K585-F1
#
_entry.id   AF-A0A929K585-F1
#
_cell.length_a   1.000
_cell.length_b   1.000
_cell.length_c   1.000
_cell.angle_alpha   90.00
_cell.angle_beta   90.00
_cell.angle_gamma   90.00
#
_symmetry.space_group_name_H-M   'P 1'
#
loop_
_entity.id
_entity.type
_entity.pdbx_description
1 polymer ?
#
loop_
_entity_poly.entity_id
_entity_poly.type
_entity_poly.pdbx_seq_one_letter_code
_entity_poly.pdbx_strand_id
1 'polypeptide(L)' 'ASKVGIFQSEISEIETGERKPNIYLAKKIAKVLGKTIDDIFLP' A
#
# COMPACT_ATOMS: atom_id res chain seq x y z
N ALA A 1 -4.60 6.76 -3.00
CA ALA A 1 -4.08 6.64 -4.38
C ALA A 1 -3.12 7.78 -4.76
N SER A 2 -3.59 9.04 -4.86
CA SER A 2 -2.79 10.19 -5.33
C SER A 2 -1.44 10.39 -4.62
N LYS A 3 -1.40 10.31 -3.29
CA LYS A 3 -0.18 10.47 -2.48
C LYS A 3 0.92 9.42 -2.78
N VAL A 4 0.54 8.25 -3.27
CA VAL A 4 1.49 7.17 -3.62
C VAL A 4 1.69 7.03 -5.12
N GLY A 5 0.94 7.80 -5.95
CA GLY A 5 1.14 7.88 -7.39
C GLY A 5 0.69 6.64 -8.15
N ILE A 6 -0.39 5.99 -7.71
CA ILE A 6 -1.01 4.84 -8.37
C ILE A 6 -2.50 5.10 -8.59
N PHE A 7 -3.15 4.27 -9.41
CA PHE A 7 -4.58 4.36 -9.67
C PHE A 7 -5.42 4.00 -8.44
N GLN A 8 -6.64 4.53 -8.35
CA GLN A 8 -7.57 4.20 -7.26
C GLN A 8 -7.93 2.71 -7.28
N SER A 9 -8.11 2.13 -8.47
CA SER A 9 -8.36 0.68 -8.65
C SER A 9 -7.23 -0.16 -8.06
N GLU A 10 -5.97 0.24 -8.27
CA GLU A 10 -4.81 -0.47 -7.73
C GLU A 10 -4.76 -0.44 -6.19
N ILE A 11 -5.21 0.65 -5.55
CA ILE A 11 -5.41 0.64 -4.09
C ILE A 11 -6.50 -0.34 -3.68
N SER A 12 -7.63 -0.35 -4.40
CA SER A 12 -8.74 -1.26 -4.10
C SER A 12 -8.33 -2.73 -4.21
N GLU A 13 -7.59 -3.10 -5.26
CA GLU A 13 -7.05 -4.46 -5.44
C GLU A 13 -6.11 -4.86 -4.29
N ILE A 14 -5.36 -3.89 -3.75
CA ILE A 14 -4.48 -4.13 -2.59
C ILE A 14 -5.29 -4.36 -1.31
N GLU A 15 -6.33 -3.54 -1.09
CA GLU A 15 -7.20 -3.63 0.09
C GLU A 15 -8.03 -4.92 0.11
N THR A 16 -8.45 -5.43 -1.06
CA THR A 16 -9.18 -6.70 -1.19
C THR A 16 -8.25 -7.92 -1.25
N GLY A 17 -6.93 -7.71 -1.34
CA GLY A 17 -5.94 -8.79 -1.43
C GLY A 17 -5.79 -9.41 -2.82
N GLU A 18 -6.51 -8.90 -3.83
CA GLU A 18 -6.36 -9.29 -5.24
C GLU A 18 -4.95 -9.01 -5.77
N ARG A 19 -4.30 -7.97 -5.23
CA ARG A 19 -2.94 -7.58 -5.61
C ARG A 19 -2.05 -7.32 -4.41
N LYS A 20 -0.84 -7.87 -4.45
CA LYS A 20 0.21 -7.53 -3.48
C LYS A 20 1.08 -6.40 -4.02
N PRO A 21 1.30 -5.30 -3.26
CA PRO A 21 2.23 -4.28 -3.67
C PRO A 21 3.66 -4.81 -3.59
N ASN A 22 4.54 -4.32 -4.48
CA ASN A 22 5.97 -4.56 -4.32
C ASN A 22 6.53 -3.80 -3.11
N ILE A 23 7.75 -4.15 -2.69
CA ILE A 23 8.36 -3.57 -1.49
C ILE A 23 8.50 -2.04 -1.53
N TYR A 24 8.70 -1.45 -2.71
CA TYR A 24 8.82 0.01 -2.85
C TYR A 24 7.47 0.70 -2.65
N LEU A 25 6.41 0.16 -3.26
CA LEU A 25 5.05 0.67 -3.10
C LEU A 25 4.57 0.49 -1.66
N ALA A 26 4.83 -0.67 -1.05
CA ALA A 26 4.55 -0.93 0.36
C ALA A 26 5.22 0.12 1.28
N LYS A 27 6.52 0.41 1.08
CA LYS A 27 7.24 1.46 1.82
C LYS A 27 6.60 2.84 1.64
N LYS A 28 6.17 3.16 0.44
CA LYS A 28 5.55 4.46 0.12
C LYS A 28 4.18 4.60 0.80
N ILE A 29 3.37 3.55 0.78
CA ILE A 29 2.08 3.49 1.50
C ILE A 29 2.31 3.66 3.00
N ALA A 30 3.23 2.89 3.60
CA ALA A 30 3.58 2.98 5.02
C ALA A 30 3.99 4.40 5.44
N LYS A 31 4.89 5.01 4.67
CA LYS A 31 5.34 6.40 4.90
C LYS A 31 4.18 7.40 4.86
N VAL A 32 3.27 7.28 3.89
CA VAL A 32 2.12 8.20 3.75
C VAL A 32 1.13 8.06 4.91
N LEU A 33 0.99 6.85 5.46
CA LEU A 33 0.10 6.56 6.58
C LEU A 33 0.75 6.81 7.96
N GLY A 34 2.05 7.14 8.01
CA GLY A 34 2.77 7.28 9.28
C GLY A 34 2.90 5.96 10.02
N LYS A 35 2.99 4.86 9.28
CA LYS A 35 3.06 3.48 9.77
C LYS A 35 4.35 2.79 9.32
N THR A 36 4.69 1.69 9.97
CA THR A 36 5.73 0.78 9.52
C THR A 36 5.18 -0.19 8.45
N ILE A 37 6.06 -0.91 7.76
CA ILE A 37 5.61 -1.97 6.84
C ILE A 37 4.91 -3.09 7.60
N ASP A 38 5.44 -3.39 8.79
CA ASP A 38 4.93 -4.43 9.67
C ASP A 38 3.48 -4.12 10.05
N ASP A 39 3.16 -2.88 10.40
CA ASP A 39 1.79 -2.42 10.72
C ASP A 39 0.77 -2.58 9.56
N ILE A 40 1.23 -2.72 8.32
CA ILE A 40 0.37 -2.77 7.13
C ILE A 40 0.25 -4.17 6.56
N PHE A 41 1.32 -4.95 6.61
CA PHE A 41 1.43 -6.21 5.89
C PHE A 41 1.65 -7.44 6.78
N LEU A 42 1.86 -7.25 8.10
CA LEU A 42 1.98 -8.33 9.07
C LEU A 42 0.80 -8.27 10.06
N PRO A 43 0.25 -9.43 10.49
CA PRO A 43 -0.83 -9.51 11.47
C PRO A 43 -0.40 -9.13 12.89
#